data_AF-A0A7S2WDD8-F1
#
_entry.id   AF-A0A7S2WDD8-F1
#
_cell.length_a   1.000
_cell.length_b   1.000
_cell.length_c   1.000
_cell.angle_alpha   90.00
_cell.angle_beta   90.00
_cell.angle_gamma   90.00
#
_symmetry.space_group_name_H-M   'P 1'
#
loop_
_entity.id
_entity.type
_entity.pdbx_description
1 polymer ?
#
loop_
_entity_poly.entity_id
_entity_poly.type
_entity_poly.pdbx_seq_one_letter_code
_entity_poly.pdbx_strand_id
1 'polypeptide(L)'
;MKLAILMVLATSCCLQTALGLSQNGDVDIASETNELWRPVAFRDKRELFEGDLVLDLDEGHLKELLEEEAGRAKIPLVLPSGRIVSFKVRKSDIMPPKLAEKYPEILAFEGQSVDEHPPMQVTLQLSPTKRFRAFIQGAAGDFLIDPKKGDETHYVSQPFTREHRATHAEVAKHHCKTMNITADEHASGRRLVGSDTHAVEYTFVIGMVANGEYSTYHGGTKASVLAEIVTLMSRVNGIFKRELGTFFQLHEEVDRLICLEPCMIPNTAAVLDEVGGVNDFLESISFSLDKADIFHTLTTGAGGVACLGSLCHSTYKSCGVTGLDNPTADAYYV
;
A
#
# COMPACT_ATOMS: atom_id res chain seq x y z
N MET A 1 -51.74 -40.26 43.62
CA MET A 1 -51.00 -39.70 44.76
C MET A 1 -50.70 -38.24 44.42
N LYS A 2 -51.59 -37.30 44.79
CA LYS A 2 -51.46 -36.40 45.96
C LYS A 2 -50.13 -35.63 45.89
N LEU A 3 -50.03 -34.37 45.45
CA LEU A 3 -50.80 -33.14 45.70
C LEU A 3 -50.88 -32.76 47.19
N ALA A 4 -50.13 -31.71 47.56
CA ALA A 4 -50.14 -30.92 48.81
C ALA A 4 -48.87 -30.03 48.76
N ILE A 5 -48.81 -28.70 48.83
CA ILE A 5 -49.50 -27.60 49.55
C ILE A 5 -48.88 -26.31 48.94
N LEU A 6 -49.45 -25.11 48.83
CA LEU A 6 -50.76 -24.48 48.96
C LEU A 6 -50.48 -22.99 48.65
N MET A 7 -51.16 -22.41 47.67
CA MET A 7 -51.25 -20.94 47.46
C MET A 7 -52.04 -20.29 48.61
N VAL A 8 -51.87 -18.98 48.84
CA VAL A 8 -52.98 -17.98 48.87
C VAL A 8 -52.42 -16.55 49.02
N LEU A 9 -52.64 -15.77 47.94
CA LEU A 9 -53.06 -14.37 47.80
C LEU A 9 -52.64 -13.30 48.82
N ALA A 10 -52.14 -12.16 48.30
CA ALA A 10 -52.89 -10.90 48.25
C ALA A 10 -52.11 -9.75 47.56
N THR A 11 -52.61 -9.31 46.41
CA THR A 11 -52.82 -7.90 46.00
C THR A 11 -51.99 -6.79 46.65
N SER A 12 -51.21 -6.05 45.84
CA SER A 12 -51.57 -4.69 45.38
C SER A 12 -50.34 -3.86 44.98
N CYS A 13 -50.57 -2.99 43.99
CA CYS A 13 -49.80 -1.81 43.61
C CYS A 13 -48.70 -1.95 42.53
N CYS A 14 -49.15 -1.72 41.29
CA CYS A 14 -48.44 -1.10 40.18
C CYS A 14 -47.44 -0.02 40.62
N LEU A 15 -46.25 0.03 40.01
CA LEU A 15 -45.87 1.01 38.97
C LEU A 15 -44.40 0.81 38.54
N GLN A 16 -44.18 0.64 37.24
CA GLN A 16 -43.06 1.18 36.43
C GLN A 16 -41.61 0.84 36.88
N THR A 17 -40.74 0.20 36.10
CA THR A 17 -40.46 0.35 34.67
C THR A 17 -39.60 -0.83 34.19
N ALA A 18 -39.89 -1.31 32.99
CA ALA A 18 -39.05 -2.23 32.23
C ALA A 18 -37.94 -1.45 31.52
N LEU A 19 -36.75 -2.05 31.44
CA LEU A 19 -35.72 -1.94 30.38
C LEU A 19 -34.57 -2.84 30.88
N GLY A 20 -34.44 -4.08 30.42
CA GLY A 20 -33.97 -4.37 29.07
C GLY A 20 -32.45 -4.28 29.07
N LEU A 21 -31.77 -5.26 29.69
CA LEU A 21 -30.31 -5.39 29.56
C LEU A 21 -30.01 -5.88 28.14
N SER A 22 -29.71 -4.92 27.26
CA SER A 22 -29.05 -5.14 25.99
C SER A 22 -27.66 -5.68 26.25
N GLN A 23 -27.37 -6.89 25.76
CA GLN A 23 -26.00 -7.39 25.64
C GLN A 23 -25.32 -6.62 24.50
N ASN A 24 -24.77 -5.45 24.81
CA ASN A 24 -23.70 -4.88 24.00
C ASN A 24 -22.40 -5.53 24.50
N GLY A 25 -21.89 -6.48 23.73
CA GLY A 25 -20.52 -6.93 23.87
C GLY A 25 -19.59 -5.83 23.40
N ASP A 26 -19.23 -4.92 24.30
CA ASP A 26 -18.04 -4.10 24.15
C ASP A 26 -16.84 -5.03 24.32
N VAL A 27 -16.23 -5.41 23.19
CA VAL A 27 -14.88 -5.95 23.20
C VAL A 27 -13.96 -4.75 23.40
N ASP A 28 -13.68 -4.42 24.65
CA ASP A 28 -12.61 -3.50 25.01
C ASP A 28 -11.28 -4.17 24.64
N ILE A 29 -10.79 -3.90 23.43
CA ILE A 29 -9.39 -4.17 23.09
C ILE A 29 -8.58 -3.17 23.92
N ALA A 30 -7.99 -3.64 25.03
CA ALA A 30 -7.00 -2.90 25.79
C ALA A 30 -5.80 -2.61 24.89
N SER A 31 -5.88 -1.50 24.17
CA SER A 31 -4.83 -1.03 23.27
C SER A 31 -3.81 -0.27 24.10
N GLU A 32 -2.54 -0.62 23.91
CA GLU A 32 -1.46 0.10 24.55
C GLU A 32 -1.41 1.51 23.95
N THR A 33 -1.49 2.54 24.79
CA THR A 33 -1.30 3.93 24.38
C THR A 33 0.18 4.28 24.45
N ASN A 34 0.65 5.13 23.54
CA ASN A 34 1.94 5.79 23.68
C ASN A 34 1.85 7.26 23.26
N GLU A 35 2.97 7.97 23.28
CA GLU A 35 3.00 9.38 22.90
C GLU A 35 2.62 9.62 21.42
N LEU A 36 2.75 8.59 20.58
CA LEU A 36 2.53 8.64 19.14
C LEU A 36 1.11 8.26 18.70
N TRP A 37 0.52 7.24 19.34
CA TRP A 37 -0.75 6.63 18.95
C TRP A 37 -1.78 6.71 20.07
N ARG A 38 -2.98 7.17 19.71
CA ARG A 38 -4.13 7.22 20.63
C ARG A 38 -5.31 6.45 20.04
N PRO A 39 -5.77 5.37 20.69
CA PRO A 39 -6.97 4.65 20.28
C PRO A 39 -8.19 5.57 20.33
N VAL A 40 -9.04 5.48 19.30
CA VAL A 40 -10.27 6.27 19.21
C VAL A 40 -11.47 5.35 19.29
N ALA A 41 -12.38 5.62 20.23
CA ALA A 41 -13.66 4.94 20.31
C ALA A 41 -14.53 5.36 19.12
N PHE A 42 -14.51 4.57 18.05
CA PHE A 42 -15.25 4.88 16.83
C PHE A 42 -16.69 4.36 16.90
N ARG A 43 -17.66 5.27 16.70
CA ARG A 43 -19.10 4.96 16.86
C ARG A 43 -19.77 4.41 15.61
N ASP A 44 -19.24 4.69 14.42
CA ASP A 44 -19.83 4.23 13.15
C ASP A 44 -19.05 3.06 12.54
N LYS A 45 -19.42 1.83 12.91
CA LYS A 45 -18.72 0.62 12.45
C LYS A 45 -19.09 0.16 11.03
N ARG A 46 -19.91 0.92 10.29
CA ARG A 46 -20.45 0.47 8.97
C ARG A 46 -19.39 0.32 7.88
N GLU A 47 -18.21 0.89 8.08
CA GLU A 47 -17.09 0.85 7.13
C GLU A 47 -15.84 0.14 7.70
N LEU A 48 -15.96 -0.50 8.86
CA LEU A 48 -14.85 -1.22 9.51
C LEU A 48 -15.07 -2.73 9.38
N PHE A 49 -13.99 -3.45 9.11
CA PHE A 49 -13.96 -4.90 9.16
C PHE A 49 -13.73 -5.42 10.57
N GLU A 50 -14.07 -6.69 10.79
CA GLU A 50 -13.72 -7.37 12.03
C GLU A 50 -12.19 -7.43 12.15
N GLY A 51 -11.67 -6.86 13.24
CA GLY A 51 -10.24 -6.78 13.50
C GLY A 51 -9.61 -5.41 13.22
N ASP A 52 -10.36 -4.44 12.68
CA ASP A 52 -9.85 -3.08 12.50
C ASP A 52 -9.69 -2.34 13.83
N LEU A 53 -8.58 -1.60 13.95
CA LEU A 53 -8.33 -0.70 15.07
C LEU A 53 -8.16 0.74 14.58
N VAL A 54 -9.04 1.64 15.03
CA VAL A 54 -9.02 3.06 14.67
C VAL A 54 -8.16 3.85 15.66
N LEU A 55 -7.24 4.64 15.12
CA LEU A 55 -6.20 5.35 15.86
C LEU A 55 -6.11 6.81 15.41
N ASP A 56 -5.68 7.67 16.33
CA ASP A 56 -5.12 8.99 16.05
C ASP A 56 -3.59 8.90 16.11
N LEU A 57 -2.91 9.65 15.25
CA LEU A 57 -1.45 9.66 15.09
C LEU A 57 -0.92 11.09 15.13
N ASP A 58 0.07 11.34 15.98
CA ASP A 58 0.85 12.56 15.93
C ASP A 58 1.87 12.49 14.77
N GLU A 59 1.45 12.88 13.57
CA GLU A 59 2.31 12.89 12.37
C GLU A 59 3.50 13.86 12.51
N GLY A 60 3.36 14.92 13.29
CA GLY A 60 4.42 15.89 13.54
C GLY A 60 5.56 15.25 14.33
N HIS A 61 5.21 14.63 15.46
CA HIS A 61 6.17 13.91 16.28
C HIS A 61 6.75 12.69 15.54
N LEU A 62 5.94 11.98 14.75
CA LEU A 62 6.44 10.89 13.90
C LEU A 62 7.52 11.39 12.92
N LYS A 63 7.27 12.52 12.27
CA LYS A 63 8.20 13.08 11.29
C LYS A 63 9.55 13.41 11.93
N GLU A 64 9.54 14.03 13.11
CA GLU A 64 10.76 14.34 13.89
C GLU A 64 11.54 13.05 14.20
N LEU A 65 10.86 12.00 14.69
CA LEU A 65 11.48 10.69 14.96
C LEU A 65 12.10 10.05 13.71
N LEU A 66 11.45 10.21 12.56
CA LEU A 66 11.91 9.66 11.28
C LEU A 66 13.06 10.46 10.67
N GLU A 67 13.11 11.78 10.84
CA GLU A 67 14.13 12.63 10.21
C GLU A 67 15.40 12.76 11.08
N GLU A 68 15.26 12.95 12.39
CA GLU A 68 16.38 13.27 13.29
C GLU A 68 17.07 12.01 13.82
N GLU A 69 16.32 10.92 13.99
CA GLU A 69 16.78 9.71 14.66
C GLU A 69 16.69 8.45 13.77
N ALA A 70 16.57 8.60 12.45
CA ALA A 70 16.58 7.47 11.51
C ALA A 70 17.79 6.55 11.76
N GLY A 71 17.53 5.29 12.09
CA GLY A 71 18.55 4.29 12.43
C GLY A 71 18.97 4.25 13.90
N ARG A 72 18.39 5.09 14.77
CA ARG A 72 18.60 5.12 16.23
C ARG A 72 17.30 5.01 17.01
N ALA A 73 16.26 5.77 16.63
CA ALA A 73 14.95 5.70 17.25
C ALA A 73 14.24 4.38 16.93
N LYS A 74 13.48 3.90 17.92
CA LYS A 74 12.51 2.83 17.75
C LYS A 74 11.17 3.48 17.41
N ILE A 75 10.63 3.18 16.24
CA ILE A 75 9.30 3.65 15.81
C ILE A 75 8.25 2.66 16.32
N PRO A 76 7.38 3.06 17.28
CA PRO A 76 6.34 2.17 17.76
C PRO A 76 5.15 2.19 16.80
N LEU A 77 4.70 1.01 16.38
CA LEU A 77 3.52 0.85 15.52
C LEU A 77 2.50 -0.05 16.21
N VAL A 78 1.23 0.27 16.08
CA VAL A 78 0.14 -0.47 16.71
C VAL A 78 -0.40 -1.51 15.74
N LEU A 79 -0.35 -2.78 16.13
CA LEU A 79 -0.99 -3.87 15.39
C LEU A 79 -2.51 -3.86 15.64
N PRO A 80 -3.33 -4.51 14.79
CA PRO A 80 -4.79 -4.49 14.96
C PRO A 80 -5.25 -5.10 16.30
N SER A 81 -4.44 -5.98 16.89
CA SER A 81 -4.63 -6.50 18.25
C SER A 81 -4.55 -5.46 19.37
N GLY A 82 -4.11 -4.23 19.09
CA GLY A 82 -3.82 -3.18 20.09
C GLY A 82 -2.40 -3.25 20.67
N ARG A 83 -1.63 -4.29 20.35
CA ARG A 83 -0.22 -4.44 20.76
C ARG A 83 0.67 -3.45 20.02
N ILE A 84 1.57 -2.79 20.73
CA ILE A 84 2.62 -1.96 20.12
C ILE A 84 3.85 -2.82 19.81
N VAL A 85 4.37 -2.69 18.59
CA VAL A 85 5.65 -3.29 18.17
C VAL A 85 6.61 -2.17 17.78
N SER A 86 7.84 -2.24 18.31
CA SER A 86 8.90 -1.27 18.03
C SER A 86 9.76 -1.69 16.84
N PHE A 87 9.97 -0.77 15.90
CA PHE A 87 10.75 -0.99 14.68
C PHE A 87 11.98 -0.09 14.62
N LYS A 88 13.11 -0.67 14.20
CA LYS A 88 14.28 0.12 13.82
C LYS A 88 14.28 0.28 12.31
N VAL A 89 14.23 1.53 11.85
CA VAL A 89 14.07 1.86 10.43
C VAL A 89 15.25 2.63 9.88
N ARG A 90 15.44 2.55 8.56
CA ARG A 90 16.38 3.33 7.76
C ARG A 90 15.66 3.89 6.54
N LYS A 91 16.21 4.95 5.93
CA LYS A 91 15.68 5.48 4.67
C LYS A 91 15.67 4.35 3.62
N SER A 92 14.57 4.27 2.87
CA SER A 92 14.42 3.29 1.79
C SER A 92 15.07 3.81 0.52
N ASP A 93 15.63 2.89 -0.27
CA ASP A 93 16.25 3.19 -1.56
C ASP A 93 15.22 3.31 -2.70
N ILE A 94 13.91 3.38 -2.41
CA ILE A 94 12.84 3.59 -3.40
C ILE A 94 13.11 4.86 -4.22
N MET A 95 13.53 5.94 -3.55
CA MET A 95 13.93 7.18 -4.22
C MET A 95 15.46 7.31 -4.17
N PRO A 96 16.15 7.42 -5.32
CA PRO A 96 17.57 7.71 -5.33
C PRO A 96 17.85 9.10 -4.76
N PRO A 97 19.07 9.37 -4.27
CA PRO A 97 19.39 10.61 -3.53
C PRO A 97 18.96 11.90 -4.24
N LYS A 98 19.21 12.01 -5.55
CA LYS A 98 18.86 13.20 -6.35
C LYS A 98 17.34 13.45 -6.41
N LEU A 99 16.53 12.38 -6.46
CA LEU A 99 15.08 12.50 -6.45
C LEU A 99 14.58 12.87 -5.04
N ALA A 100 15.14 12.25 -4.00
CA ALA A 100 14.80 12.54 -2.61
C ALA A 100 15.18 13.97 -2.20
N GLU A 101 16.29 14.52 -2.69
CA GLU A 101 16.68 15.92 -2.49
C GLU A 101 15.70 16.91 -3.15
N LYS A 102 15.09 16.51 -4.28
CA LYS A 102 14.11 17.33 -5.01
C LYS A 102 12.72 17.31 -4.35
N TYR A 103 12.37 16.23 -3.66
CA TYR A 103 11.09 16.03 -2.97
C TYR A 103 11.29 15.62 -1.50
N PRO A 104 11.91 16.47 -0.66
CA PRO A 104 12.29 16.12 0.71
C PRO A 104 11.08 15.87 1.62
N GLU A 105 9.89 16.34 1.25
CA GLU A 105 8.64 16.10 1.98
C GLU A 105 8.07 14.69 1.79
N ILE A 106 8.57 13.93 0.81
CA ILE A 106 8.18 12.54 0.59
C ILE A 106 9.20 11.67 1.31
N LEU A 107 8.76 11.02 2.38
CA LEU A 107 9.62 10.19 3.20
C LEU A 107 9.25 8.71 3.03
N ALA A 108 10.26 7.87 2.80
CA ALA A 108 10.11 6.42 2.69
C ALA A 108 11.20 5.72 3.51
N PHE A 109 10.79 4.74 4.31
CA PHE A 109 11.66 3.97 5.19
C PHE A 109 11.35 2.48 5.11
N GLU A 110 12.36 1.66 5.43
CA GLU A 110 12.20 0.23 5.65
C GLU A 110 12.93 -0.18 6.93
N GLY A 111 12.51 -1.27 7.55
CA GLY A 111 13.11 -1.71 8.80
C GLY A 111 12.60 -3.07 9.27
N GLN A 112 13.01 -3.40 10.49
CA GLN A 112 12.62 -4.63 11.16
C GLN A 112 12.28 -4.37 12.62
N SER A 113 11.41 -5.20 13.18
CA SER A 113 11.09 -5.13 14.61
C SER A 113 12.30 -5.53 15.44
N VAL A 114 12.41 -4.93 16.63
CA VAL A 114 13.58 -5.10 17.50
C VAL A 114 13.38 -6.17 18.57
N ASP A 115 12.12 -6.42 18.95
CA ASP A 115 11.76 -7.29 20.09
C ASP A 115 10.96 -8.55 19.67
N GLU A 116 10.67 -8.73 18.37
CA GLU A 116 9.98 -9.93 17.88
C GLU A 116 10.97 -10.97 17.36
N HIS A 117 10.64 -12.25 17.55
CA HIS A 117 11.43 -13.37 17.02
C HIS A 117 10.50 -14.43 16.40
N PRO A 118 10.56 -14.66 15.06
CA PRO A 118 11.39 -13.96 14.08
C PRO A 118 11.00 -12.47 13.92
N PRO A 119 11.92 -11.61 13.44
CA PRO A 119 11.63 -10.20 13.26
C PRO A 119 10.53 -9.99 12.21
N MET A 120 9.69 -8.99 12.44
CA MET A 120 8.73 -8.48 11.46
C MET A 120 9.41 -7.44 10.59
N GLN A 121 9.15 -7.45 9.29
CA GLN A 121 9.61 -6.43 8.36
C GLN A 121 8.58 -5.30 8.29
N VAL A 122 9.04 -4.08 8.02
CA VAL A 122 8.15 -2.94 7.80
C VAL A 122 8.63 -2.06 6.65
N THR A 123 7.68 -1.55 5.86
CA THR A 123 7.88 -0.36 5.02
C THR A 123 6.98 0.76 5.52
N LEU A 124 7.52 1.98 5.62
CA LEU A 124 6.84 3.15 6.14
C LEU A 124 6.92 4.29 5.14
N GLN A 125 5.86 5.07 5.03
CA GLN A 125 5.86 6.31 4.27
C GLN A 125 5.14 7.43 4.99
N LEU A 126 5.59 8.65 4.71
CA LEU A 126 4.95 9.86 5.17
C LEU A 126 5.09 10.93 4.08
N SER A 127 3.98 11.54 3.70
CA SER A 127 3.99 12.70 2.81
C SER A 127 2.80 13.62 3.11
N PRO A 128 2.86 14.91 2.74
CA PRO A 128 1.76 15.84 3.01
C PRO A 128 0.43 15.42 2.38
N THR A 129 0.46 14.75 1.23
CA THR A 129 -0.75 14.43 0.46
C THR A 129 -1.24 13.00 0.68
N LYS A 130 -0.35 12.06 1.05
CA LYS A 130 -0.70 10.65 1.28
C LYS A 130 -0.70 10.24 2.75
N ARG A 131 -0.26 11.15 3.63
CA ARG A 131 -0.15 10.98 5.07
C ARG A 131 0.68 9.74 5.43
N PHE A 132 0.60 9.28 6.68
CA PHE A 132 1.37 8.13 7.12
C PHE A 132 0.80 6.82 6.56
N ARG A 133 1.67 5.92 6.12
CA ARG A 133 1.29 4.55 5.72
C ARG A 133 2.34 3.55 6.16
N ALA A 134 1.90 2.37 6.59
CA ALA A 134 2.79 1.28 6.96
C ALA A 134 2.31 -0.06 6.39
N PHE A 135 3.26 -0.88 5.95
CA PHE A 135 3.04 -2.29 5.68
C PHE A 135 3.97 -3.12 6.55
N ILE A 136 3.39 -3.94 7.42
CA ILE A 136 4.11 -4.76 8.39
C ILE A 136 3.93 -6.22 8.00
N GLN A 137 5.01 -6.97 7.94
CA GLN A 137 5.04 -8.35 7.47
C GLN A 137 5.72 -9.25 8.51
N GLY A 138 5.08 -10.34 8.92
CA GLY A 138 5.64 -11.23 9.94
C GLY A 138 4.98 -12.60 10.00
N ALA A 139 5.53 -13.48 10.85
CA ALA A 139 5.02 -14.85 11.00
C ALA A 139 3.58 -14.90 11.55
N ALA A 140 3.17 -13.89 12.31
CA ALA A 140 1.82 -13.77 12.84
C ALA A 140 0.79 -13.26 11.82
N GLY A 141 1.24 -12.85 10.63
CA GLY A 141 0.41 -12.25 9.60
C GLY A 141 1.01 -10.94 9.08
N ASP A 142 0.36 -10.45 8.04
CA ASP A 142 0.66 -9.17 7.42
C ASP A 142 -0.39 -8.13 7.87
N PHE A 143 0.04 -6.90 8.09
CA PHE A 143 -0.77 -5.83 8.65
C PHE A 143 -0.54 -4.52 7.91
N LEU A 144 -1.56 -3.69 7.96
CA LEU A 144 -1.66 -2.41 7.27
C LEU A 144 -1.97 -1.31 8.25
N ILE A 145 -1.32 -0.17 8.09
CA ILE A 145 -1.76 1.07 8.72
C ILE A 145 -1.91 2.10 7.61
N ASP A 146 -3.15 2.53 7.38
CA ASP A 146 -3.49 3.52 6.34
C ASP A 146 -4.42 4.59 6.92
N PRO A 147 -4.48 5.79 6.29
CA PRO A 147 -5.49 6.78 6.62
C PRO A 147 -6.89 6.18 6.43
N LYS A 148 -7.79 6.46 7.36
CA LYS A 148 -9.17 5.99 7.25
C LYS A 148 -9.83 6.62 6.03
N LYS A 149 -10.47 5.80 5.18
CA LYS A 149 -11.19 6.30 4.01
C LYS A 149 -12.32 7.24 4.44
N GLY A 150 -12.44 8.38 3.75
CA GLY A 150 -13.45 9.41 4.03
C GLY A 150 -13.22 10.18 5.34
N ASP A 151 -12.04 10.07 5.95
CA ASP A 151 -11.69 10.69 7.22
C ASP A 151 -10.28 11.31 7.11
N GLU A 152 -10.17 12.60 7.46
CA GLU A 152 -8.94 13.36 7.31
C GLU A 152 -8.02 13.28 8.53
N THR A 153 -8.48 12.68 9.63
CA THR A 153 -7.77 12.70 10.91
C THR A 153 -7.30 11.32 11.33
N HIS A 154 -8.12 10.29 11.14
CA HIS A 154 -7.86 8.98 11.73
C HIS A 154 -7.13 8.01 10.81
N TYR A 155 -6.58 6.97 11.44
CA TYR A 155 -5.88 5.85 10.85
C TYR A 155 -6.58 4.54 11.19
N VAL A 156 -6.42 3.54 10.33
CA VAL A 156 -6.90 2.18 10.56
C VAL A 156 -5.70 1.24 10.53
N SER A 157 -5.47 0.54 11.63
CA SER A 157 -4.59 -0.64 11.67
C SER A 157 -5.46 -1.87 11.40
N GLN A 158 -5.18 -2.59 10.31
CA GLN A 158 -5.99 -3.71 9.84
C GLN A 158 -5.14 -4.92 9.42
N PRO A 159 -5.68 -6.16 9.55
CA PRO A 159 -5.10 -7.35 8.94
C PRO A 159 -5.06 -7.27 7.41
N PHE A 160 -3.94 -7.65 6.79
CA PHE A 160 -3.84 -7.77 5.33
C PHE A 160 -4.38 -9.12 4.85
N THR A 161 -5.70 -9.30 4.91
CA THR A 161 -6.37 -10.54 4.46
C THR A 161 -7.14 -10.34 3.16
N ARG A 162 -7.56 -11.45 2.55
CA ARG A 162 -8.39 -11.40 1.33
C ARG A 162 -9.68 -10.62 1.54
N GLU A 163 -10.28 -10.70 2.73
CA GLU A 163 -11.54 -10.01 3.04
C GLU A 163 -11.36 -8.49 3.05
N HIS A 164 -10.27 -7.99 3.64
CA HIS A 164 -9.90 -6.57 3.63
C HIS A 164 -9.52 -6.07 2.22
N ARG A 165 -9.07 -6.98 1.33
CA ARG A 165 -8.82 -6.67 -0.10
C ARG A 165 -10.06 -6.72 -0.99
N ALA A 166 -11.09 -7.48 -0.62
CA ALA A 166 -12.16 -7.91 -1.53
C ALA A 166 -13.24 -6.84 -1.82
N THR A 167 -13.05 -5.59 -1.41
CA THR A 167 -14.11 -4.57 -1.45
C THR A 167 -14.31 -3.87 -2.77
N HIS A 168 -13.48 -4.13 -3.78
CA HIS A 168 -13.69 -3.53 -5.09
C HIS A 168 -14.44 -4.50 -6.01
N ALA A 169 -15.77 -4.40 -6.03
CA ALA A 169 -16.60 -4.94 -7.10
C ALA A 169 -16.14 -4.47 -8.51
N GLU A 170 -15.32 -3.41 -8.56
CA GLU A 170 -14.67 -2.87 -9.76
C GLU A 170 -13.46 -3.69 -10.23
N VAL A 171 -12.71 -4.35 -9.34
CA VAL A 171 -11.64 -5.28 -9.76
C VAL A 171 -12.23 -6.46 -10.54
N ALA A 172 -13.42 -6.93 -10.16
CA ALA A 172 -14.10 -7.99 -10.89
C ALA A 172 -14.51 -7.60 -12.33
N LYS A 173 -14.58 -6.29 -12.64
CA LYS A 173 -14.91 -5.78 -13.98
C LYS A 173 -13.67 -5.65 -14.89
N HIS A 174 -12.48 -5.60 -14.31
CA HIS A 174 -11.22 -5.41 -15.04
C HIS A 174 -10.44 -6.73 -15.10
N HIS A 175 -9.89 -7.06 -16.26
CA HIS A 175 -9.13 -8.29 -16.46
C HIS A 175 -7.63 -7.99 -16.48
N CYS A 176 -6.85 -8.75 -15.70
CA CYS A 176 -5.41 -8.83 -15.91
C CYS A 176 -5.13 -9.66 -17.16
N LYS A 177 -4.44 -9.07 -18.14
CA LYS A 177 -4.08 -9.72 -19.40
C LYS A 177 -2.57 -9.75 -19.55
N THR A 178 -2.10 -10.75 -20.27
CA THR A 178 -0.71 -10.84 -20.69
C THR A 178 -0.64 -10.76 -22.20
N MET A 179 0.36 -10.06 -22.71
CA MET A 179 0.69 -10.06 -24.14
C MET A 179 1.98 -10.85 -24.33
N ASN A 180 1.93 -11.83 -25.23
CA ASN A 180 3.13 -12.52 -25.65
C ASN A 180 3.83 -11.64 -26.68
N ILE A 181 4.99 -11.11 -26.29
CA ILE A 181 5.99 -10.67 -27.26
C ILE A 181 6.40 -11.97 -28.00
N THR A 182 6.29 -11.99 -29.32
CA THR A 182 6.35 -13.19 -30.17
C THR A 182 7.40 -14.26 -29.77
N ALA A 183 7.00 -15.52 -29.90
CA ALA A 183 7.60 -16.75 -29.36
C ALA A 183 9.00 -17.17 -29.86
N ASP A 184 9.84 -16.27 -30.38
CA ASP A 184 11.07 -16.67 -31.11
C ASP A 184 12.43 -16.18 -30.57
N GLU A 185 12.52 -15.38 -29.49
CA GLU A 185 13.85 -14.90 -29.03
C GLU A 185 14.30 -15.28 -27.62
N HIS A 186 13.49 -15.94 -26.79
CA HIS A 186 13.95 -16.32 -25.43
C HIS A 186 13.57 -17.74 -25.01
N ALA A 187 14.31 -18.71 -25.53
CA ALA A 187 14.48 -20.00 -24.88
C ALA A 187 15.88 -20.61 -25.05
N SER A 188 16.96 -19.81 -25.02
CA SER A 188 18.23 -20.35 -24.52
C SER A 188 18.22 -20.24 -23.00
N GLY A 189 17.35 -21.03 -22.35
CA GLY A 189 17.36 -21.21 -20.91
C GLY A 189 18.70 -21.81 -20.51
N ARG A 190 19.71 -20.96 -20.27
CA ARG A 190 20.93 -21.39 -19.60
C ARG A 190 20.51 -21.69 -18.18
N ARG A 191 20.21 -22.96 -17.91
CA ARG A 191 20.05 -23.47 -16.57
C ARG A 191 21.29 -23.04 -15.82
N LEU A 192 21.15 -22.09 -14.89
CA LEU A 192 22.23 -21.72 -13.99
C LEU A 192 22.49 -22.96 -13.13
N VAL A 193 23.46 -23.77 -13.56
CA VAL A 193 23.96 -24.91 -12.81
C VAL A 193 24.89 -24.35 -11.77
N GLY A 194 24.38 -24.26 -10.53
CA GLY A 194 25.12 -24.29 -9.28
C GLY A 194 25.96 -23.07 -8.93
N SER A 195 25.65 -22.47 -7.78
CA SER A 195 26.61 -22.12 -6.72
C SER A 195 25.81 -21.42 -5.62
N ASP A 196 25.78 -22.02 -4.44
CA ASP A 196 25.29 -21.48 -3.16
C ASP A 196 23.98 -20.66 -3.19
N THR A 197 22.94 -21.19 -2.53
CA THR A 197 21.69 -20.46 -2.28
C THR A 197 21.92 -19.32 -1.29
N HIS A 198 22.56 -18.25 -1.74
CA HIS A 198 22.50 -16.96 -1.09
C HIS A 198 21.19 -16.31 -1.53
N ALA A 199 20.43 -15.78 -0.57
CA ALA A 199 19.36 -14.86 -0.87
C ALA A 199 19.99 -13.57 -1.44
N VAL A 200 20.17 -13.53 -2.75
CA VAL A 200 20.63 -12.34 -3.47
C VAL A 200 19.41 -11.47 -3.72
N GLU A 201 19.47 -10.23 -3.23
CA GLU A 201 18.49 -9.20 -3.60
C GLU A 201 18.88 -8.60 -4.95
N TYR A 202 17.96 -8.60 -5.92
CA TYR A 202 18.14 -7.96 -7.22
C TYR A 202 17.44 -6.60 -7.22
N THR A 203 18.21 -5.53 -7.48
CA THR A 203 17.67 -4.18 -7.64
C THR A 203 17.51 -3.83 -9.11
N PHE A 204 16.30 -3.40 -9.51
CA PHE A 204 16.00 -2.90 -10.84
C PHE A 204 15.58 -1.43 -10.79
N VAL A 205 15.99 -0.64 -11.76
CA VAL A 205 15.55 0.74 -11.96
C VAL A 205 14.23 0.72 -12.74
N ILE A 206 13.17 1.30 -12.17
CA ILE A 206 11.86 1.40 -12.80
C ILE A 206 11.51 2.85 -13.15
N GLY A 207 11.00 3.04 -14.37
CA GLY A 207 10.36 4.28 -14.80
C GLY A 207 8.85 4.20 -14.65
N MET A 208 8.27 4.96 -13.71
CA MET A 208 6.82 5.03 -13.53
C MET A 208 6.25 6.18 -14.34
N VAL A 209 5.42 5.87 -15.33
CA VAL A 209 4.75 6.85 -16.18
C VAL A 209 3.33 7.07 -15.63
N ALA A 210 2.91 8.31 -15.43
CA ALA A 210 1.56 8.64 -15.01
C ALA A 210 0.85 9.45 -16.09
N ASN A 211 -0.34 9.02 -16.52
CA ASN A 211 -1.15 9.78 -17.48
C ASN A 211 -1.86 10.96 -16.80
N GLY A 212 -2.58 11.76 -17.60
CA GLY A 212 -3.23 12.98 -17.15
C GLY A 212 -4.37 12.73 -16.16
N GLU A 213 -5.18 11.69 -16.36
CA GLU A 213 -6.28 11.34 -15.46
C GLU A 213 -5.78 10.83 -14.11
N TYR A 214 -4.77 9.96 -14.09
CA TYR A 214 -4.13 9.51 -12.84
C TYR A 214 -3.50 10.71 -12.12
N SER A 215 -2.82 11.58 -12.86
CA SER A 215 -2.19 12.77 -12.29
C SER A 215 -3.22 13.71 -11.67
N THR A 216 -4.34 13.93 -12.35
CA THR A 216 -5.46 14.76 -11.87
C THR A 216 -6.09 14.15 -10.63
N TYR A 217 -6.33 12.84 -10.62
CA TYR A 217 -6.91 12.13 -9.47
C TYR A 217 -6.04 12.33 -8.21
N HIS A 218 -4.71 12.27 -8.36
CA HIS A 218 -3.79 12.46 -7.24
C HIS A 218 -3.37 13.92 -7.01
N GLY A 219 -4.21 14.89 -7.37
CA GLY A 219 -4.06 16.31 -7.00
C GLY A 219 -3.39 17.20 -8.05
N GLY A 220 -3.06 16.67 -9.23
CA GLY A 220 -2.64 17.46 -10.38
C GLY A 220 -1.26 18.10 -10.27
N THR A 221 -0.42 17.67 -9.32
CA THR A 221 0.96 18.16 -9.17
C THR A 221 1.95 17.01 -9.22
N LYS A 222 3.16 17.26 -9.71
CA LYS A 222 4.22 16.22 -9.73
C LYS A 222 4.54 15.68 -8.33
N ALA A 223 4.56 16.54 -7.31
CA ALA A 223 4.84 16.12 -5.94
C ALA A 223 3.74 15.20 -5.39
N SER A 224 2.46 15.56 -5.58
CA SER A 224 1.34 14.78 -5.08
C SER A 224 1.18 13.43 -5.79
N VAL A 225 1.50 13.39 -7.08
CA VAL A 225 1.51 12.15 -7.88
C VAL A 225 2.72 11.29 -7.51
N LEU A 226 3.90 11.88 -7.37
CA LEU A 226 5.10 11.14 -6.94
C LEU A 226 4.92 10.52 -5.56
N ALA A 227 4.27 11.22 -4.63
CA ALA A 227 3.97 10.66 -3.31
C ALA A 227 3.09 9.40 -3.38
N GLU A 228 2.13 9.35 -4.31
CA GLU A 228 1.36 8.12 -4.57
C GLU A 228 2.23 7.02 -5.19
N ILE A 229 3.05 7.37 -6.19
CA ILE A 229 3.95 6.40 -6.83
C ILE A 229 4.88 5.78 -5.78
N VAL A 230 5.42 6.60 -4.88
CA VAL A 230 6.27 6.13 -3.78
C VAL A 230 5.47 5.20 -2.85
N THR A 231 4.22 5.52 -2.53
CA THR A 231 3.32 4.64 -1.74
C THR A 231 3.11 3.30 -2.40
N LEU A 232 2.81 3.30 -3.70
CA LEU A 232 2.66 2.11 -4.52
C LEU A 232 3.96 1.29 -4.50
N MET A 233 5.11 1.91 -4.73
CA MET A 233 6.40 1.20 -4.74
C MET A 233 6.76 0.64 -3.36
N SER A 234 6.36 1.29 -2.27
CA SER A 234 6.49 0.73 -0.91
C SER A 234 5.78 -0.60 -0.77
N ARG A 235 4.57 -0.68 -1.32
CA ARG A 235 3.74 -1.88 -1.30
C ARG A 235 4.37 -2.99 -2.13
N VAL A 236 4.70 -2.67 -3.38
CA VAL A 236 5.33 -3.60 -4.33
C VAL A 236 6.63 -4.14 -3.75
N ASN A 237 7.52 -3.28 -3.28
CA ASN A 237 8.81 -3.71 -2.72
C ASN A 237 8.66 -4.53 -1.44
N GLY A 238 7.70 -4.22 -0.56
CA GLY A 238 7.43 -5.08 0.61
C GLY A 238 7.09 -6.52 0.22
N ILE A 239 6.31 -6.71 -0.83
CA ILE A 239 5.96 -8.04 -1.35
C ILE A 239 7.11 -8.65 -2.14
N PHE A 240 7.64 -7.95 -3.14
CA PHE A 240 8.63 -8.48 -4.07
C PHE A 240 9.97 -8.81 -3.40
N LYS A 241 10.37 -8.02 -2.40
CA LYS A 241 11.59 -8.29 -1.65
C LYS A 241 11.46 -9.57 -0.82
N ARG A 242 10.30 -9.80 -0.19
CA ARG A 242 10.02 -11.00 0.60
C ARG A 242 9.85 -12.25 -0.26
N GLU A 243 9.06 -12.15 -1.32
CA GLU A 243 8.61 -13.32 -2.11
C GLU A 243 9.58 -13.68 -3.25
N LEU A 244 10.26 -12.68 -3.83
CA LEU A 244 11.07 -12.84 -5.04
C LEU A 244 12.54 -12.42 -4.85
N GLY A 245 12.90 -11.80 -3.72
CA GLY A 245 14.23 -11.20 -3.55
C GLY A 245 14.48 -10.06 -4.54
N THR A 246 13.44 -9.33 -4.93
CA THR A 246 13.51 -8.24 -5.91
C THR A 246 13.15 -6.91 -5.28
N PHE A 247 13.89 -5.87 -5.61
CA PHE A 247 13.64 -4.50 -5.21
C PHE A 247 13.61 -3.58 -6.43
N PHE A 248 12.66 -2.66 -6.47
CA PHE A 248 12.56 -1.64 -7.51
C PHE A 248 12.92 -0.26 -6.94
N GLN A 249 13.92 0.37 -7.54
CA GLN A 249 14.27 1.76 -7.29
C GLN A 249 13.67 2.64 -8.41
N LEU A 250 13.04 3.76 -8.06
CA LEU A 250 12.56 4.72 -9.05
C LEU A 250 13.74 5.36 -9.79
N HIS A 251 13.58 5.60 -11.09
CA HIS A 251 14.55 6.41 -11.84
C HIS A 251 14.67 7.83 -11.26
N GLU A 252 15.88 8.41 -11.24
CA GLU A 252 16.15 9.72 -10.61
C GLU A 252 15.39 10.90 -11.22
N GLU A 253 14.95 10.76 -12.47
CA GLU A 253 14.14 11.75 -13.19
C GLU A 253 12.69 11.27 -13.41
N VAL A 254 12.16 10.36 -12.57
CA VAL A 254 10.80 9.82 -12.72
C VAL A 254 9.72 10.91 -12.69
N ASP A 255 9.99 12.06 -12.07
CA ASP A 255 9.06 13.20 -12.08
C ASP A 255 8.85 13.81 -13.47
N ARG A 256 9.76 13.57 -14.43
CA ARG A 256 9.57 13.92 -15.84
C ARG A 256 8.55 13.02 -16.53
N LEU A 257 8.34 11.81 -16.00
CA LEU A 257 7.40 10.81 -16.52
C LEU A 257 5.97 11.00 -15.99
N ILE A 258 5.78 12.00 -15.11
CA ILE A 258 4.46 12.41 -14.63
C ILE A 258 3.89 13.44 -15.60
N CYS A 259 2.89 13.01 -16.36
CA CYS A 259 2.21 13.81 -17.37
C CYS A 259 1.00 14.53 -16.76
N LEU A 260 1.05 15.85 -16.70
CA LEU A 260 -0.09 16.69 -16.27
C LEU A 260 -0.94 17.06 -17.50
N GLU A 261 -2.23 17.33 -17.30
CA GLU A 261 -3.12 17.72 -18.41
C GLU A 261 -2.72 19.06 -19.08
N PRO A 262 -2.74 19.17 -20.42
CA PRO A 262 -3.12 18.14 -21.39
C PRO A 262 -2.05 17.03 -21.56
N CYS A 263 -2.46 15.76 -21.47
CA CYS A 263 -1.57 14.61 -21.65
C CYS A 263 -1.83 13.82 -22.95
N MET A 264 -0.76 13.37 -23.63
CA MET A 264 -0.85 12.57 -24.86
C MET A 264 -1.07 11.06 -24.61
N ILE A 265 -0.98 10.61 -23.36
CA ILE A 265 -1.10 9.20 -22.98
C ILE A 265 -2.58 8.84 -22.79
N PRO A 266 -3.15 7.92 -23.58
CA PRO A 266 -4.56 7.52 -23.44
C PRO A 266 -4.87 6.86 -22.09
N ASN A 267 -6.08 7.06 -21.59
CA ASN A 267 -6.57 6.41 -20.36
C ASN A 267 -7.14 5.01 -20.55
N THR A 268 -6.66 4.28 -21.56
CA THR A 268 -7.15 2.93 -21.88
C THR A 268 -5.96 2.00 -22.15
N ALA A 269 -6.22 0.70 -22.24
CA ALA A 269 -5.19 -0.28 -22.59
C ALA A 269 -4.52 -0.01 -23.95
N ALA A 270 -5.11 0.85 -24.80
CA ALA A 270 -4.50 1.30 -26.05
C ALA A 270 -3.17 2.04 -25.85
N VAL A 271 -2.82 2.44 -24.62
CA VAL A 271 -1.46 2.92 -24.30
C VAL A 271 -0.37 1.89 -24.64
N LEU A 272 -0.74 0.60 -24.70
CA LEU A 272 0.15 -0.49 -25.09
C LEU A 272 0.01 -0.90 -26.56
N ASP A 273 -0.93 -0.33 -27.32
CA ASP A 273 -1.04 -0.63 -28.76
C ASP A 273 0.28 -0.24 -29.43
N GLU A 274 0.97 -1.24 -29.97
CA GLU A 274 2.29 -1.16 -30.61
C GLU A 274 3.46 -0.71 -29.72
N VAL A 275 3.31 -0.62 -28.38
CA VAL A 275 4.29 0.00 -27.45
C VAL A 275 4.53 1.50 -27.73
N GLY A 276 3.96 2.04 -28.81
CA GLY A 276 4.21 3.38 -29.33
C GLY A 276 3.74 4.48 -28.39
N GLY A 277 2.60 4.34 -27.71
CA GLY A 277 2.04 5.40 -26.88
C GLY A 277 2.97 5.88 -25.76
N VAL A 278 3.63 4.95 -25.06
CA VAL A 278 4.62 5.29 -24.03
C VAL A 278 5.92 5.77 -24.67
N ASN A 279 6.39 5.11 -25.73
CA ASN A 279 7.65 5.46 -26.38
C ASN A 279 7.62 6.87 -27.01
N ASP A 280 6.53 7.22 -27.70
CA ASP A 280 6.29 8.54 -28.28
C ASP A 280 6.27 9.62 -27.19
N PHE A 281 5.65 9.33 -26.04
CA PHE A 281 5.70 10.23 -24.89
C PHE A 281 7.13 10.42 -24.40
N LEU A 282 7.89 9.33 -24.19
CA LEU A 282 9.28 9.38 -23.75
C LEU A 282 10.14 10.20 -24.74
N GLU A 283 9.99 9.98 -26.04
CA GLU A 283 10.67 10.75 -27.08
C GLU A 283 10.31 12.24 -27.04
N SER A 284 9.03 12.57 -26.87
CA SER A 284 8.54 13.97 -26.80
C SER A 284 9.19 14.77 -25.67
N ILE A 285 9.52 14.09 -24.56
CA ILE A 285 10.21 14.70 -23.42
C ILE A 285 11.73 14.47 -23.43
N SER A 286 12.30 13.94 -24.53
CA SER A 286 13.71 13.60 -24.65
C SER A 286 14.20 12.67 -23.53
N PHE A 287 13.42 11.62 -23.25
CA PHE A 287 13.74 10.55 -22.31
C PHE A 287 13.94 9.24 -23.08
N SER A 288 15.04 8.54 -22.82
CA SER A 288 15.35 7.28 -23.51
C SER A 288 14.91 6.08 -22.68
N LEU A 289 14.43 5.04 -23.37
CA LEU A 289 14.13 3.74 -22.78
C LEU A 289 15.34 3.13 -22.05
N ASP A 290 16.58 3.40 -22.48
CA ASP A 290 17.79 2.83 -21.86
C ASP A 290 18.14 3.39 -20.48
N LYS A 291 17.36 4.35 -19.98
CA LYS A 291 17.52 4.90 -18.63
C LYS A 291 16.94 4.01 -17.53
N ALA A 292 16.10 3.04 -17.84
CA ALA A 292 15.51 2.13 -16.85
C ALA A 292 15.49 0.69 -17.36
N ASP A 293 15.39 -0.25 -16.42
CA ASP A 293 15.29 -1.69 -16.68
C ASP A 293 13.87 -2.06 -17.12
N ILE A 294 12.87 -1.36 -16.59
CA ILE A 294 11.46 -1.53 -16.92
C ILE A 294 10.71 -0.21 -16.74
N PHE A 295 9.64 -0.02 -17.49
CA PHE A 295 8.68 1.05 -17.30
C PHE A 295 7.29 0.47 -17.11
N HIS A 296 6.48 1.17 -16.32
CA HIS A 296 5.09 0.81 -16.09
C HIS A 296 4.23 2.07 -16.09
N THR A 297 3.09 2.01 -16.77
CA THR A 297 2.18 3.14 -16.90
C THR A 297 1.01 3.03 -15.93
N LEU A 298 0.72 4.13 -15.23
CA LEU A 298 -0.39 4.30 -14.31
C LEU A 298 -1.46 5.16 -14.96
N THR A 299 -2.67 4.62 -14.97
CA THR A 299 -3.88 5.22 -15.55
C THR A 299 -5.05 5.05 -14.57
N THR A 300 -6.23 5.54 -14.93
CA THR A 300 -7.48 5.24 -14.21
C THR A 300 -8.43 4.33 -14.98
N GLY A 301 -8.12 3.92 -16.21
CA GLY A 301 -9.07 3.17 -17.04
C GLY A 301 -8.50 2.01 -17.86
N ALA A 302 -7.19 1.75 -17.84
CA ALA A 302 -6.59 0.74 -18.71
C ALA A 302 -6.81 -0.73 -18.29
N GLY A 303 -7.28 -1.02 -17.07
CA GLY A 303 -7.20 -2.37 -16.50
C GLY A 303 -5.76 -2.77 -16.20
N GLY A 304 -5.44 -4.06 -16.24
CA GLY A 304 -4.07 -4.55 -16.03
C GLY A 304 -3.56 -5.29 -17.27
N VAL A 305 -2.48 -4.82 -17.88
CA VAL A 305 -1.83 -5.52 -19.00
C VAL A 305 -0.32 -5.49 -18.86
N ALA A 306 0.35 -6.62 -19.06
CA ALA A 306 1.80 -6.71 -19.09
C ALA A 306 2.28 -7.59 -20.24
N CYS A 307 3.40 -7.21 -20.87
CA CYS A 307 4.10 -8.09 -21.79
C CYS A 307 4.98 -9.10 -21.03
N LEU A 308 4.94 -10.37 -21.42
CA LEU A 308 5.80 -11.40 -20.82
C LEU A 308 7.26 -11.22 -21.27
N GLY A 309 8.20 -11.25 -20.33
CA GLY A 309 9.64 -11.15 -20.64
C GLY A 309 10.10 -9.75 -21.04
N SER A 310 9.36 -8.71 -20.64
CA SER A 310 9.68 -7.32 -20.97
C SER A 310 10.84 -6.72 -20.17
N LEU A 311 11.19 -7.27 -19.00
CA LEU A 311 12.26 -6.77 -18.15
C LEU A 311 13.60 -6.73 -18.91
N CYS A 312 14.24 -5.56 -18.93
CA CYS A 312 15.47 -5.27 -19.68
C CYS A 312 15.39 -5.51 -21.19
N HIS A 313 14.20 -5.75 -21.76
CA HIS A 313 14.03 -5.91 -23.19
C HIS A 313 14.23 -4.57 -23.90
N SER A 314 14.96 -4.56 -25.01
CA SER A 314 15.27 -3.33 -25.78
C SER A 314 14.03 -2.54 -26.20
N THR A 315 13.02 -3.23 -26.73
CA THR A 315 11.79 -2.60 -27.24
C THR A 315 10.61 -2.64 -26.28
N TYR A 316 10.40 -3.76 -25.58
CA TYR A 316 9.13 -4.00 -24.87
C TYR A 316 9.16 -3.71 -23.38
N LYS A 317 10.25 -3.17 -22.83
CA LYS A 317 10.35 -2.87 -21.39
C LYS A 317 9.40 -1.79 -20.90
N SER A 318 8.68 -1.09 -21.78
CA SER A 318 7.58 -0.18 -21.45
C SER A 318 6.18 -0.78 -21.60
N CYS A 319 6.08 -2.08 -21.91
CA CYS A 319 4.81 -2.76 -22.08
C CYS A 319 4.23 -3.25 -20.73
N GLY A 320 3.80 -2.31 -19.91
CA GLY A 320 3.10 -2.56 -18.65
C GLY A 320 2.16 -1.41 -18.33
N VAL A 321 0.90 -1.71 -18.02
CA VAL A 321 -0.09 -0.71 -17.61
C VAL A 321 -0.97 -1.23 -16.48
N THR A 322 -1.27 -0.35 -15.52
CA THR A 322 -2.33 -0.52 -14.52
C THR A 322 -3.33 0.63 -14.61
N GLY A 323 -4.62 0.34 -14.44
CA GLY A 323 -5.70 1.29 -14.49
C GLY A 323 -6.99 0.79 -13.85
N LEU A 324 -7.48 1.52 -12.85
CA LEU A 324 -8.80 1.36 -12.23
C LEU A 324 -9.33 2.74 -11.85
N ASP A 325 -10.65 2.91 -11.84
CA ASP A 325 -11.32 4.20 -11.59
C ASP A 325 -10.93 4.82 -10.23
N ASN A 326 -10.61 3.96 -9.26
CA ASN A 326 -10.09 4.34 -7.95
C ASN A 326 -8.63 3.88 -7.81
N PRO A 327 -7.64 4.65 -8.29
CA PRO A 327 -6.24 4.25 -8.34
C PRO A 327 -5.52 4.37 -6.99
N THR A 328 -6.12 3.79 -5.95
CA THR A 328 -5.62 3.80 -4.57
C THR A 328 -5.81 2.43 -3.93
N ALA A 329 -5.10 2.20 -2.84
CA ALA A 329 -5.16 0.96 -2.06
C ALA A 329 -4.73 -0.29 -2.83
N ASP A 330 -4.72 -1.42 -2.14
CA ASP A 330 -4.08 -2.64 -2.65
C ASP A 330 -4.74 -3.22 -3.90
N ALA A 331 -6.04 -2.98 -4.10
CA ALA A 331 -6.74 -3.38 -5.32
C ALA A 331 -6.14 -2.76 -6.60
N TYR A 332 -5.48 -1.60 -6.47
CA TYR A 332 -4.75 -0.95 -7.55
C TYR A 332 -3.26 -1.25 -7.52
N TYR A 333 -2.65 -1.31 -6.33
CA TYR A 333 -1.20 -1.47 -6.20
C TYR A 333 -0.70 -2.87 -6.61
N VAL A 334 -1.48 -3.93 -6.35
CA VAL A 334 -1.06 -5.34 -6.50
C VAL A 334 -2.15 -6.28 -6.99
#